data_AF-W9HG37-F1
#
_entry.id   AF-W9HG37-F1
#
_cell.length_a   1.000
_cell.length_b   1.000
_cell.length_c   1.000
_cell.angle_alpha   90.00
_cell.angle_beta   90.00
_cell.angle_gamma   90.00
#
_symmetry.space_group_name_H-M   'P 1'
#
loop_
_entity.id
_entity.type
_entity.pdbx_description
1 polymer ?
#
loop_
_entity_poly.entity_id
_entity_poly.type
_entity_poly.pdbx_seq_one_letter_code
_entity_poly.pdbx_strand_id
1 'polypeptide(L)'
;MQCLDILVPRCVQKLIFEPPVCLPNLQDIKVVNLIRNFGNEFGRRRDEIDQACNLASGPSDVVILLERPHKSQTYHGTFGEFVKRCKTLESVDELIRFSSKGARSIHTVTVLDAFSFKTQDSTPIPSERCHQLIEEVLKLKKPKVVLCCWNRPCEQPFVAQFRSDGVGTWPFRHQVDIEGFSTIAIRSFHPAAAVCYDESRKACCRMLLICHFVLAFAQLAGSAAVPEWMETVCENGSTEYSESRRNGSRNLVSLTKTPVILSILRRMMGLKSDRAVYPRSEDRLAEHQRQQVNVLLRQLFASSYNGGSQDITKLCLLWREYKYYQQSTQQDIFNRLIELGSQQNLYQVQGAVSALSPARKSYYVGFADDEDDADLEKQLASLNIYENRSSVDDEIVTLARLQTRLSHQKSLLQRIENAVTELLSHVQLSIKLQITIFSHDRVDLSKIIAEQAQDMYRYLEEVTAHIMATPAVLAGEEGLVHHEEQPRRSLAQRPDARSIMDSVILGVEILSNRAFRCIMLFSALIAQGRIIFSPSQDSNDDVMDTIFDVPNNLEDMSAGIKSTLSTLLVLREQLDNPNQLLKRESLINLPFEGKGLGA
;
A
#
# COMPACT_ATOMS: atom_id res chain seq x y z
N MET A 1 -0.72 -3.40 -6.54
CA MET A 1 -0.86 -4.27 -7.75
C MET A 1 0.12 -3.76 -8.80
N GLN A 2 0.73 -4.64 -9.60
CA GLN A 2 1.71 -4.26 -10.63
C GLN A 2 1.26 -4.73 -12.02
N CYS A 3 1.67 -4.01 -13.05
CA CYS A 3 1.54 -4.37 -14.47
C CYS A 3 2.64 -3.65 -15.25
N LEU A 4 3.28 -4.33 -16.21
CA LEU A 4 4.44 -3.81 -16.96
C LEU A 4 5.57 -3.32 -16.05
N ASP A 5 5.82 -4.05 -14.95
CA ASP A 5 6.76 -3.72 -13.88
C ASP A 5 6.56 -2.38 -13.16
N ILE A 6 5.45 -1.69 -13.42
CA ILE A 6 5.09 -0.48 -12.69
C ILE A 6 3.93 -0.75 -11.74
N LEU A 7 3.90 0.01 -10.64
CA LEU A 7 2.75 0.01 -9.75
C LEU A 7 1.56 0.66 -10.45
N VAL A 8 0.36 0.16 -10.17
CA VAL A 8 -0.88 0.72 -10.70
C VAL A 8 -1.67 1.35 -9.56
N PRO A 9 -1.98 2.65 -9.59
CA PRO A 9 -2.71 3.34 -8.51
C PRO A 9 -4.19 2.98 -8.45
N ARG A 10 -4.86 3.30 -7.34
CA ARG A 10 -6.31 3.04 -7.14
C ARG A 10 -7.18 3.69 -8.21
N CYS A 11 -6.82 4.88 -8.69
CA CYS A 11 -7.61 5.56 -9.73
C CYS A 11 -7.72 4.72 -11.01
N VAL A 12 -6.65 4.03 -11.42
CA VAL A 12 -6.64 3.15 -12.59
C VAL A 12 -7.31 1.82 -12.25
N GLN A 13 -7.05 1.26 -11.07
CA GLN A 13 -7.67 0.00 -10.63
C GLN A 13 -9.20 0.07 -10.60
N LYS A 14 -9.78 1.22 -10.24
CA LYS A 14 -11.23 1.47 -10.25
C LYS A 14 -11.86 1.41 -11.65
N LEU A 15 -11.07 1.53 -12.71
CA LEU A 15 -11.53 1.45 -14.09
C LEU A 15 -11.49 0.03 -14.64
N ILE A 16 -10.95 -0.93 -13.88
CA ILE A 16 -10.81 -2.31 -14.33
C ILE A 16 -12.13 -3.04 -14.06
N PHE A 17 -12.75 -3.49 -15.15
CA PHE A 17 -13.98 -4.29 -15.12
C PHE A 17 -13.70 -5.66 -15.71
N GLU A 18 -14.40 -6.67 -15.20
CA GLU A 18 -14.40 -7.98 -15.84
C GLU A 18 -15.27 -7.87 -17.12
N PRO A 19 -14.71 -8.13 -18.31
CA PRO A 19 -15.47 -8.04 -19.54
C PRO A 19 -16.48 -9.20 -19.64
N PRO A 20 -17.60 -9.01 -20.35
CA PRO A 20 -18.54 -10.10 -20.60
C PRO A 20 -17.89 -11.24 -21.38
N VAL A 21 -18.41 -12.46 -21.21
CA VAL A 21 -18.00 -13.62 -21.99
C VAL A 21 -18.49 -13.46 -23.42
N CYS A 22 -17.57 -13.51 -24.38
CA CYS A 22 -17.87 -13.55 -25.81
C CYS A 22 -17.57 -14.95 -26.34
N LEU A 23 -18.58 -15.58 -26.95
CA LEU A 23 -18.45 -16.91 -27.52
C LEU A 23 -17.92 -16.82 -28.96
N PRO A 24 -17.01 -17.74 -29.37
CA PRO A 24 -16.56 -17.84 -30.75
C PRO A 24 -17.73 -18.07 -31.72
N ASN A 25 -17.64 -17.51 -32.92
CA ASN A 25 -18.63 -17.66 -33.98
C ASN A 25 -17.99 -18.15 -35.29
N LEU A 26 -18.82 -18.40 -36.31
CA LEU A 26 -18.37 -18.89 -37.61
C LEU A 26 -17.44 -17.91 -38.36
N GLN A 27 -17.56 -16.60 -38.12
CA GLN A 27 -16.69 -15.59 -38.73
C GLN A 27 -15.28 -15.67 -38.15
N ASP A 28 -15.13 -15.99 -36.86
CA ASP A 28 -13.82 -16.18 -36.24
C ASP A 28 -13.03 -17.31 -36.93
N ILE A 29 -13.70 -18.41 -37.30
CA ILE A 29 -13.10 -19.52 -38.04
C ILE A 29 -12.72 -19.09 -39.47
N LYS A 30 -13.58 -18.31 -40.14
CA LYS A 30 -13.29 -17.79 -41.49
C LYS A 30 -12.07 -16.89 -41.49
N VAL A 31 -11.91 -16.04 -40.48
CA VAL A 31 -10.74 -15.17 -40.33
C VAL A 31 -9.44 -15.98 -40.21
N VAL A 32 -9.44 -17.03 -39.39
CA VAL A 32 -8.28 -17.92 -39.26
C VAL A 32 -7.93 -18.58 -40.60
N ASN A 33 -8.95 -19.04 -41.34
CA ASN A 33 -8.73 -19.62 -42.67
C ASN A 33 -8.22 -18.59 -43.68
N LEU A 34 -8.69 -17.35 -43.61
CA LEU A 34 -8.26 -16.25 -44.47
C LEU A 34 -6.75 -15.96 -44.27
N ILE A 35 -6.31 -15.85 -43.02
CA ILE A 35 -4.89 -15.64 -42.67
C ILE A 35 -4.04 -16.84 -43.13
N ARG A 36 -4.53 -18.07 -42.94
CA ARG A 36 -3.84 -19.28 -43.40
C ARG A 36 -3.65 -19.29 -44.91
N ASN A 37 -4.70 -18.98 -45.66
CA ASN A 37 -4.66 -18.94 -47.12
C ASN A 37 -3.72 -17.84 -47.61
N PHE A 38 -3.77 -16.65 -46.99
CA PHE A 38 -2.86 -15.55 -47.28
C PHE A 38 -1.39 -15.94 -47.03
N GLY A 39 -1.09 -16.60 -45.91
CA GLY A 39 0.26 -17.10 -45.64
C GLY A 39 0.75 -18.12 -46.68
N ASN A 40 -0.12 -19.04 -47.10
CA ASN A 40 0.19 -20.03 -48.13
C ASN A 40 0.41 -19.38 -49.51
N GLU A 41 -0.40 -18.39 -49.89
CA GLU A 41 -0.28 -17.61 -51.13
C GLU A 41 1.13 -17.00 -51.28
N PHE A 42 1.68 -16.47 -50.18
CA PHE A 42 3.01 -15.86 -50.16
C PHE A 42 4.14 -16.79 -49.70
N GLY A 43 3.90 -18.11 -49.68
CA GLY A 43 4.92 -19.12 -49.38
C GLY A 43 5.53 -19.00 -47.99
N ARG A 44 4.76 -18.52 -46.99
CA ARG A 44 5.24 -18.40 -45.61
C ARG A 44 5.41 -19.77 -44.96
N ARG A 45 6.31 -19.85 -43.98
CA ARG A 45 6.58 -21.10 -43.27
C ARG A 45 5.37 -21.50 -42.44
N ARG A 46 5.09 -22.80 -42.37
CA ARG A 46 3.91 -23.32 -41.66
C ARG A 46 3.86 -22.88 -40.20
N ASP A 47 4.98 -22.90 -39.48
CA ASP A 47 5.07 -22.47 -38.09
C ASP A 47 4.71 -20.99 -37.92
N GLU A 48 5.19 -20.12 -38.80
CA GLU A 48 4.83 -18.70 -38.84
C GLU A 48 3.33 -18.48 -39.12
N ILE A 49 2.76 -19.25 -40.06
CA ILE A 49 1.32 -19.22 -40.36
C ILE A 49 0.50 -19.68 -39.14
N ASP A 50 0.89 -20.78 -38.51
CA ASP A 50 0.19 -21.35 -37.36
C ASP A 50 0.19 -20.38 -36.18
N GLN A 51 1.30 -19.71 -35.88
CA GLN A 51 1.32 -18.70 -34.79
C GLN A 51 0.50 -17.45 -35.13
N ALA A 52 0.50 -16.99 -36.38
CA ALA A 52 -0.38 -15.90 -36.80
C ALA A 52 -1.87 -16.28 -36.67
N CYS A 53 -2.22 -17.51 -37.02
CA CYS A 53 -3.56 -18.06 -36.82
C CYS A 53 -3.93 -18.15 -35.33
N ASN A 54 -2.99 -18.57 -34.47
CA ASN A 54 -3.21 -18.64 -33.02
C ASN A 54 -3.49 -17.24 -32.43
N LEU A 55 -2.71 -16.22 -32.83
CA LEU A 55 -2.95 -14.83 -32.42
C LEU A 55 -4.33 -14.32 -32.87
N ALA A 56 -4.79 -14.70 -34.07
CA ALA A 56 -6.06 -14.26 -34.61
C ALA A 56 -7.30 -15.04 -34.13
N SER A 57 -7.09 -16.11 -33.35
CA SER A 57 -8.14 -17.09 -32.99
C SER A 57 -9.14 -16.60 -31.94
N GLY A 58 -8.88 -15.46 -31.29
CA GLY A 58 -9.77 -14.90 -30.29
C GLY A 58 -11.17 -14.55 -30.85
N PRO A 59 -12.17 -14.35 -29.97
CA PRO A 59 -13.51 -13.92 -30.39
C PRO A 59 -13.51 -12.54 -31.06
N SER A 60 -14.66 -12.20 -31.63
CA SER A 60 -14.85 -10.98 -32.41
C SER A 60 -14.97 -9.69 -31.58
N ASP A 61 -15.13 -9.73 -30.26
CA ASP A 61 -15.46 -8.57 -29.42
C ASP A 61 -14.35 -7.50 -29.34
N VAL A 62 -13.09 -7.93 -29.29
CA VAL A 62 -11.92 -7.04 -29.22
C VAL A 62 -10.79 -7.50 -30.14
N VAL A 63 -10.21 -6.54 -30.87
CA VAL A 63 -9.06 -6.74 -31.75
C VAL A 63 -7.92 -5.82 -31.33
N ILE A 64 -6.71 -6.36 -31.21
CA ILE A 64 -5.47 -5.59 -31.00
C ILE A 64 -4.68 -5.61 -32.31
N LEU A 65 -4.44 -4.43 -32.89
CA LEU A 65 -3.68 -4.28 -34.13
C LEU A 65 -2.25 -3.81 -33.82
N LEU A 66 -1.28 -4.72 -33.92
CA LEU A 66 0.14 -4.45 -33.86
C LEU A 66 0.70 -4.06 -35.23
N GLU A 67 1.98 -3.65 -35.29
CA GLU A 67 2.59 -3.19 -36.53
C GLU A 67 3.02 -4.37 -37.43
N ARG A 68 4.06 -5.08 -37.02
CA ARG A 68 4.69 -6.15 -37.81
C ARG A 68 5.51 -7.06 -36.90
N PRO A 69 5.57 -8.37 -37.17
CA PRO A 69 6.53 -9.26 -36.52
C PRO A 69 7.98 -8.81 -36.76
N HIS A 70 8.81 -8.83 -35.71
CA HIS A 70 10.21 -8.43 -35.85
C HIS A 70 10.99 -9.47 -36.68
N LYS A 71 11.98 -9.03 -37.45
CA LYS A 71 12.80 -9.91 -38.32
C LYS A 71 13.48 -11.08 -37.58
N SER A 72 13.77 -10.89 -36.29
CA SER A 72 14.39 -11.90 -35.43
C SER A 72 13.38 -12.77 -34.66
N GLN A 73 12.08 -12.60 -34.89
CA GLN A 73 11.06 -13.38 -34.20
C GLN A 73 11.12 -14.85 -34.62
N THR A 74 11.02 -15.74 -33.62
CA THR A 74 11.05 -17.19 -33.79
C THR A 74 9.67 -17.77 -33.53
N TYR A 75 9.26 -18.80 -34.28
CA TYR A 75 7.88 -19.31 -34.28
C TYR A 75 7.75 -20.77 -33.80
N HIS A 76 8.87 -21.41 -33.43
CA HIS A 76 8.89 -22.80 -32.98
C HIS A 76 8.31 -22.97 -31.56
N GLY A 77 7.72 -24.14 -31.29
CA GLY A 77 7.20 -24.50 -29.96
C GLY A 77 5.70 -24.23 -29.80
N THR A 78 5.23 -24.34 -28.56
CA THR A 78 3.82 -24.07 -28.24
C THR A 78 3.49 -22.58 -28.35
N PHE A 79 2.21 -22.23 -28.51
CA PHE A 79 1.79 -20.82 -28.58
C PHE A 79 2.19 -20.04 -27.32
N GLY A 80 2.11 -20.65 -26.13
CA GLY A 80 2.56 -20.01 -24.89
C GLY A 80 4.07 -19.73 -24.84
N GLU A 81 4.89 -20.65 -25.33
CA GLU A 81 6.35 -20.43 -25.45
C GLU A 81 6.67 -19.35 -26.47
N PHE A 82 5.95 -19.32 -27.60
CA PHE A 82 6.07 -18.28 -28.61
C PHE A 82 5.79 -16.88 -28.04
N VAL A 83 4.69 -16.72 -27.28
CA VAL A 83 4.34 -15.46 -26.62
C VAL A 83 5.42 -15.03 -25.64
N LYS A 84 5.87 -15.94 -24.75
CA LYS A 84 6.90 -15.65 -23.73
C LYS A 84 8.25 -15.24 -24.31
N ARG A 85 8.65 -15.77 -25.47
CA ARG A 85 9.94 -15.42 -26.10
C ARG A 85 9.94 -14.02 -26.72
N CYS A 86 8.76 -13.43 -26.95
CA CYS A 86 8.64 -12.09 -27.50
C CYS A 86 8.19 -11.12 -26.41
N LYS A 87 9.10 -10.28 -25.91
CA LYS A 87 8.80 -9.31 -24.85
C LYS A 87 7.57 -8.43 -25.14
N THR A 88 7.34 -8.07 -26.41
CA THR A 88 6.14 -7.33 -26.81
C THR A 88 4.86 -8.16 -26.63
N LEU A 89 4.84 -9.42 -27.07
CA LEU A 89 3.66 -10.28 -26.92
C LEU A 89 3.42 -10.68 -25.46
N GLU A 90 4.49 -10.95 -24.70
CA GLU A 90 4.42 -11.17 -23.26
C GLU A 90 3.78 -9.97 -22.54
N SER A 91 4.21 -8.75 -22.84
CA SER A 91 3.61 -7.53 -22.29
C SER A 91 2.16 -7.31 -22.73
N VAL A 92 1.81 -7.65 -23.98
CA VAL A 92 0.41 -7.60 -24.45
C VAL A 92 -0.46 -8.60 -23.68
N ASP A 93 0.04 -9.81 -23.45
CA ASP A 93 -0.65 -10.84 -22.68
C ASP A 93 -0.82 -10.43 -21.21
N GLU A 94 0.21 -9.84 -20.59
CA GLU A 94 0.14 -9.24 -19.25
C GLU A 94 -0.93 -8.13 -19.17
N LEU A 95 -0.93 -7.21 -20.13
CA LEU A 95 -1.90 -6.11 -20.21
C LEU A 95 -3.34 -6.64 -20.37
N ILE A 96 -3.56 -7.63 -21.23
CA ILE A 96 -4.89 -8.24 -21.41
C ILE A 96 -5.37 -8.86 -20.10
N ARG A 97 -4.53 -9.67 -19.45
CA ARG A 97 -4.89 -10.28 -18.16
C ARG A 97 -5.17 -9.23 -17.11
N PHE A 98 -4.31 -8.21 -17.01
CA PHE A 98 -4.48 -7.14 -16.04
C PHE A 98 -5.80 -6.38 -16.24
N SER A 99 -6.05 -5.91 -17.46
CA SER A 99 -7.21 -5.10 -17.81
C SER A 99 -8.53 -5.85 -17.78
N SER A 100 -8.50 -7.18 -17.82
CA SER A 100 -9.70 -8.05 -17.77
C SER A 100 -9.89 -8.77 -16.43
N LYS A 101 -9.12 -8.43 -15.38
CA LYS A 101 -9.08 -9.16 -14.10
C LYS A 101 -8.76 -10.65 -14.24
N GLY A 102 -7.98 -11.00 -15.26
CA GLY A 102 -7.57 -12.37 -15.57
C GLY A 102 -8.60 -13.17 -16.36
N ALA A 103 -9.78 -12.61 -16.67
CA ALA A 103 -10.82 -13.30 -17.43
C ALA A 103 -10.41 -13.56 -18.90
N ARG A 104 -9.51 -12.74 -19.45
CA ARG A 104 -8.97 -12.87 -20.81
C ARG A 104 -7.46 -12.96 -20.78
N SER A 105 -6.89 -13.54 -21.83
CA SER A 105 -5.46 -13.54 -22.13
C SER A 105 -5.25 -13.38 -23.64
N ILE A 106 -4.01 -13.35 -24.09
CA ILE A 106 -3.69 -13.33 -25.52
C ILE A 106 -4.24 -14.57 -26.27
N HIS A 107 -4.53 -15.66 -25.56
CA HIS A 107 -5.18 -16.85 -26.11
C HIS A 107 -6.65 -16.65 -26.46
N THR A 108 -7.29 -15.62 -25.89
CA THR A 108 -8.74 -15.41 -25.96
C THR A 108 -9.08 -14.02 -26.51
N VAL A 109 -8.13 -13.38 -27.17
CA VAL A 109 -8.24 -12.03 -27.75
C VAL A 109 -7.63 -12.07 -29.14
N THR A 110 -8.29 -11.45 -30.11
CA THR A 110 -7.76 -11.38 -31.47
C THR A 110 -6.61 -10.38 -31.52
N VAL A 111 -5.40 -10.85 -31.84
CA VAL A 111 -4.23 -10.00 -32.11
C VAL A 111 -3.83 -10.17 -33.57
N LEU A 112 -3.65 -9.06 -34.28
CA LEU A 112 -3.28 -9.03 -35.70
C LEU A 112 -2.12 -8.06 -35.91
N ASP A 113 -1.37 -8.26 -36.99
CA ASP A 113 -0.36 -7.32 -37.44
C ASP A 113 -0.83 -6.61 -38.71
N ALA A 114 -0.77 -5.28 -38.71
CA ALA A 114 -1.12 -4.44 -39.87
C ALA A 114 -0.29 -4.82 -41.11
N PHE A 115 0.95 -5.27 -40.90
CA PHE A 115 1.77 -5.92 -41.91
C PHE A 115 2.00 -7.37 -41.52
N SER A 116 1.21 -8.27 -42.10
CA SER A 116 1.24 -9.68 -41.76
C SER A 116 2.58 -10.35 -42.11
N PHE A 117 3.05 -11.19 -41.18
CA PHE A 117 4.29 -11.95 -41.25
C PHE A 117 5.58 -11.10 -41.22
N LYS A 118 6.69 -11.75 -40.87
CA LYS A 118 7.99 -11.08 -40.85
C LYS A 118 8.41 -10.71 -42.28
N THR A 119 9.15 -9.62 -42.41
CA THR A 119 9.83 -9.27 -43.66
C THR A 119 10.88 -10.33 -44.01
N GLN A 120 10.78 -10.88 -45.22
CA GLN A 120 11.80 -11.74 -45.83
C GLN A 120 12.25 -11.09 -47.14
N ASP A 121 13.56 -10.97 -47.34
CA ASP A 121 14.13 -10.25 -48.50
C ASP A 121 13.79 -10.91 -49.83
N SER A 122 13.57 -12.23 -49.86
CA SER A 122 13.26 -13.00 -51.06
C SER A 122 11.78 -13.04 -51.44
N THR A 123 10.86 -12.78 -50.49
CA THR A 123 9.40 -12.84 -50.68
C THR A 123 8.70 -11.74 -49.87
N PRO A 124 8.90 -10.46 -50.24
CA PRO A 124 8.21 -9.35 -49.58
C PRO A 124 6.71 -9.42 -49.91
N ILE A 125 5.87 -9.32 -48.88
CA ILE A 125 4.41 -9.13 -49.09
C ILE A 125 4.18 -7.64 -49.32
N PRO A 126 3.48 -7.24 -50.40
CA PRO A 126 3.10 -5.85 -50.62
C PRO A 126 2.26 -5.32 -49.47
N SER A 127 2.58 -4.13 -48.96
CA SER A 127 1.84 -3.49 -47.86
C SER A 127 0.33 -3.42 -48.13
N GLU A 128 -0.06 -3.12 -49.37
CA GLU A 128 -1.47 -3.06 -49.78
C GLU A 128 -2.20 -4.39 -49.58
N ARG A 129 -1.56 -5.53 -49.87
CA ARG A 129 -2.15 -6.87 -49.67
C ARG A 129 -2.35 -7.17 -48.19
N CYS A 130 -1.40 -6.76 -47.33
CA CYS A 130 -1.58 -6.86 -45.88
C CYS A 130 -2.76 -6.01 -45.39
N HIS A 131 -2.87 -4.76 -45.84
CA HIS A 131 -3.96 -3.90 -45.42
C HIS A 131 -5.32 -4.41 -45.94
N GLN A 132 -5.40 -4.93 -47.18
CA GLN A 132 -6.60 -5.61 -47.71
C GLN A 132 -7.04 -6.77 -46.82
N LEU A 133 -6.10 -7.61 -46.37
CA LEU A 133 -6.39 -8.68 -45.41
C LEU A 133 -6.99 -8.13 -44.11
N ILE A 134 -6.41 -7.05 -43.55
CA ILE A 134 -6.92 -6.44 -42.31
C ILE A 134 -8.32 -5.86 -42.51
N GLU A 135 -8.59 -5.21 -43.64
CA GLU A 135 -9.93 -4.73 -43.99
C GLU A 135 -10.95 -5.88 -43.99
N GLU A 136 -10.64 -6.98 -44.68
CA GLU A 136 -11.50 -8.16 -44.73
C GLU A 136 -11.73 -8.77 -43.34
N VAL A 137 -10.67 -8.91 -42.53
CA VAL A 137 -10.79 -9.45 -41.17
C VAL A 137 -11.66 -8.57 -40.27
N LEU A 138 -11.49 -7.25 -40.31
CA LEU A 138 -12.27 -6.32 -39.50
C LEU A 138 -13.74 -6.28 -39.93
N LYS A 139 -14.02 -6.36 -41.24
CA LYS A 139 -15.39 -6.46 -41.76
C LYS A 139 -16.08 -7.77 -41.38
N LEU A 140 -15.33 -8.88 -41.31
CA LEU A 140 -15.85 -10.17 -40.86
C LEU A 140 -16.12 -10.21 -39.35
N LYS A 141 -15.19 -9.71 -38.52
CA LYS A 141 -15.34 -9.72 -37.06
C LYS A 141 -16.30 -8.66 -36.53
N LYS A 142 -16.34 -7.47 -37.16
CA LYS A 142 -17.09 -6.30 -36.68
C LYS A 142 -16.89 -6.08 -35.17
N PRO A 143 -15.64 -5.85 -34.72
CA PRO A 143 -15.34 -5.79 -33.31
C PRO A 143 -15.99 -4.60 -32.61
N LYS A 144 -16.35 -4.76 -31.35
CA LYS A 144 -16.83 -3.64 -30.53
C LYS A 144 -15.69 -2.65 -30.25
N VAL A 145 -14.48 -3.17 -30.07
CA VAL A 145 -13.29 -2.36 -29.75
C VAL A 145 -12.09 -2.80 -30.58
N VAL A 146 -11.36 -1.82 -31.12
CA VAL A 146 -10.06 -2.03 -31.78
C VAL A 146 -8.98 -1.20 -31.08
N LEU A 147 -7.97 -1.87 -30.53
CA LEU A 147 -6.82 -1.21 -29.93
C LEU A 147 -5.70 -1.09 -30.98
N CYS A 148 -5.38 0.14 -31.37
CA CYS A 148 -4.58 0.47 -32.53
C CYS A 148 -3.14 0.80 -32.12
N CYS A 149 -2.19 -0.12 -32.36
CA CYS A 149 -0.82 -0.07 -31.86
C CYS A 149 0.24 0.03 -32.97
N TRP A 150 -0.09 0.61 -34.13
CA TRP A 150 0.82 0.70 -35.28
C TRP A 150 0.74 2.07 -35.98
N ASN A 151 1.87 2.62 -36.45
CA ASN A 151 1.90 3.98 -37.01
C ASN A 151 2.73 4.10 -38.32
N ARG A 152 2.67 3.09 -39.19
CA ARG A 152 3.28 3.20 -40.52
C ARG A 152 2.33 3.88 -41.50
N PRO A 153 2.85 4.50 -42.58
CA PRO A 153 2.02 5.02 -43.65
C PRO A 153 1.07 3.94 -44.21
N CYS A 154 -0.17 4.32 -44.46
CA CYS A 154 -1.20 3.46 -45.00
C CYS A 154 -2.00 4.25 -46.04
N GLU A 155 -1.97 3.78 -47.28
CA GLU A 155 -2.69 4.40 -48.40
C GLU A 155 -4.15 3.93 -48.47
N GLN A 156 -4.48 2.80 -47.85
CA GLN A 156 -5.85 2.29 -47.79
C GLN A 156 -6.68 3.10 -46.77
N PRO A 157 -7.73 3.84 -47.21
CA PRO A 157 -8.44 4.77 -46.33
C PRO A 157 -9.20 4.10 -45.20
N PHE A 158 -9.72 2.88 -45.41
CA PHE A 158 -10.44 2.13 -44.37
C PHE A 158 -9.50 1.77 -43.21
N VAL A 159 -8.38 1.11 -43.51
CA VAL A 159 -7.41 0.65 -42.49
C VAL A 159 -6.70 1.83 -41.82
N ALA A 160 -6.50 2.93 -42.54
CA ALA A 160 -5.87 4.14 -41.99
C ALA A 160 -6.60 4.73 -40.76
N GLN A 161 -7.91 4.47 -40.61
CA GLN A 161 -8.69 4.93 -39.45
C GLN A 161 -8.26 4.25 -38.13
N PHE A 162 -7.65 3.07 -38.23
CA PHE A 162 -7.17 2.25 -37.13
C PHE A 162 -5.66 2.39 -36.90
N ARG A 163 -5.08 3.53 -37.29
CA ARG A 163 -3.68 3.85 -37.01
C ARG A 163 -3.52 4.45 -35.62
N SER A 164 -2.37 4.20 -35.03
CA SER A 164 -1.85 4.88 -33.85
C SER A 164 -1.52 6.33 -34.18
N ASP A 165 -1.84 7.24 -33.26
CA ASP A 165 -1.41 8.64 -33.31
C ASP A 165 -0.08 8.88 -32.58
N GLY A 166 0.60 7.81 -32.12
CA GLY A 166 1.85 7.88 -31.38
C GLY A 166 1.68 7.97 -29.85
N VAL A 167 2.79 8.23 -29.16
CA VAL A 167 2.81 8.32 -27.68
C VAL A 167 2.30 9.69 -27.25
N GLY A 168 1.29 9.71 -26.39
CA GLY A 168 0.83 10.93 -25.71
C GLY A 168 -0.07 11.84 -26.55
N THR A 169 -0.70 11.31 -27.60
CA THR A 169 -1.67 12.05 -28.40
C THR A 169 -3.07 11.98 -27.77
N TRP A 170 -3.79 13.11 -27.78
CA TRP A 170 -5.15 13.26 -27.27
C TRP A 170 -6.03 14.01 -28.27
N PRO A 171 -7.33 13.64 -28.43
CA PRO A 171 -7.98 12.45 -27.87
C PRO A 171 -7.50 11.18 -28.58
N PHE A 172 -7.42 10.06 -27.86
CA PHE A 172 -7.04 8.75 -28.43
C PHE A 172 -8.24 7.83 -28.70
N ARG A 173 -9.45 8.22 -28.28
CA ARG A 173 -10.68 7.40 -28.43
C ARG A 173 -11.52 7.95 -29.58
N HIS A 174 -11.80 7.11 -30.56
CA HIS A 174 -12.61 7.47 -31.73
C HIS A 174 -13.69 6.42 -31.98
N GLN A 175 -14.82 6.87 -32.50
CA GLN A 175 -15.87 5.99 -33.02
C GLN A 175 -15.68 5.84 -34.52
N VAL A 176 -15.69 4.61 -35.01
CA VAL A 176 -15.49 4.23 -36.40
C VAL A 176 -16.65 3.34 -36.83
N ASP A 177 -17.19 3.56 -38.02
CA ASP A 177 -18.22 2.70 -38.59
C ASP A 177 -17.60 1.60 -39.47
N ILE A 178 -17.94 0.35 -39.18
CA ILE A 178 -17.59 -0.81 -40.01
C ILE A 178 -18.87 -1.38 -40.60
N GLU A 179 -19.25 -0.89 -41.78
CA GLU A 179 -20.45 -1.35 -42.51
C GLU A 179 -21.73 -1.28 -41.67
N GLY A 180 -21.97 -0.12 -41.04
CA GLY A 180 -23.11 0.10 -40.15
C GLY A 180 -22.90 -0.40 -38.71
N PHE A 181 -21.74 -0.98 -38.39
CA PHE A 181 -21.41 -1.40 -37.02
C PHE A 181 -20.48 -0.41 -36.33
N SER A 182 -20.99 0.21 -35.26
CA SER A 182 -20.24 1.16 -34.46
C SER A 182 -19.13 0.48 -33.64
N THR A 183 -17.89 0.75 -34.03
CA THR A 183 -16.66 0.26 -33.40
C THR A 183 -15.95 1.38 -32.65
N ILE A 184 -15.40 1.11 -31.46
CA ILE A 184 -14.55 2.06 -30.75
C ILE A 184 -13.08 1.76 -31.05
N ALA A 185 -12.40 2.70 -31.70
CA ALA A 185 -10.96 2.66 -31.92
C ALA A 185 -10.23 3.39 -30.77
N ILE A 186 -9.35 2.68 -30.06
CA ILE A 186 -8.42 3.25 -29.10
C ILE A 186 -7.05 3.35 -29.75
N ARG A 187 -6.67 4.56 -30.16
CA ARG A 187 -5.40 4.89 -30.83
C ARG A 187 -4.26 4.97 -29.83
N SER A 188 -3.79 3.78 -29.45
CA SER A 188 -2.62 3.60 -28.60
C SER A 188 -1.33 3.77 -29.39
N PHE A 189 -0.20 3.32 -28.85
CA PHE A 189 1.10 3.23 -29.51
C PHE A 189 1.66 1.82 -29.36
N HIS A 190 2.69 1.48 -30.14
CA HIS A 190 3.22 0.12 -30.16
C HIS A 190 3.81 -0.26 -28.78
N PRO A 191 3.41 -1.41 -28.16
CA PRO A 191 3.84 -1.78 -26.81
C PRO A 191 5.36 -1.84 -26.63
N ALA A 192 6.10 -2.25 -27.67
CA ALA A 192 7.57 -2.23 -27.69
C ALA A 192 8.15 -0.85 -27.30
N ALA A 193 7.48 0.25 -27.61
CA ALA A 193 7.93 1.59 -27.24
C ALA A 193 8.00 1.81 -25.72
N ALA A 194 7.17 1.12 -24.93
CA ALA A 194 7.15 1.18 -23.46
C ALA A 194 8.03 0.13 -22.79
N VAL A 195 8.24 -1.04 -23.42
CA VAL A 195 8.83 -2.22 -22.76
C VAL A 195 10.16 -2.70 -23.35
N CYS A 196 10.45 -2.44 -24.63
CA CYS A 196 11.66 -2.96 -25.30
C CYS A 196 12.82 -1.96 -25.35
N TYR A 197 12.55 -0.67 -25.14
CA TYR A 197 13.55 0.40 -25.27
C TYR A 197 13.62 1.19 -23.97
N ASP A 198 14.80 1.27 -23.33
CA ASP A 198 15.08 2.03 -22.08
C ASP A 198 14.09 1.78 -20.93
N GLU A 199 14.28 0.65 -20.24
CA GLU A 199 13.34 0.14 -19.23
C GLU A 199 13.25 1.02 -17.97
N SER A 200 14.30 1.80 -17.68
CA SER A 200 14.43 2.54 -16.43
C SER A 200 13.76 3.92 -16.42
N ARG A 201 13.27 4.41 -17.58
CA ARG A 201 12.82 5.80 -17.75
C ARG A 201 11.40 5.97 -18.29
N LYS A 202 10.62 4.89 -18.41
CA LYS A 202 9.35 4.89 -19.15
C LYS A 202 8.09 4.72 -18.30
N ALA A 203 8.05 5.34 -17.12
CA ALA A 203 6.93 5.24 -16.19
C ALA A 203 5.62 5.74 -16.80
N CYS A 204 5.62 6.95 -17.37
CA CYS A 204 4.41 7.55 -17.95
C CYS A 204 3.98 6.81 -19.22
N CYS A 205 4.94 6.37 -20.04
CA CYS A 205 4.63 5.56 -21.22
C CYS A 205 3.96 4.24 -20.82
N ARG A 206 4.51 3.51 -19.84
CA ARG A 206 3.91 2.26 -19.35
C ARG A 206 2.53 2.50 -18.74
N MET A 207 2.36 3.56 -17.95
CA MET A 207 1.05 3.90 -17.39
C MET A 207 0.03 4.22 -18.48
N LEU A 208 0.40 5.02 -19.48
CA LEU A 208 -0.47 5.36 -20.59
C LEU A 208 -0.93 4.11 -21.35
N LEU A 209 -0.01 3.17 -21.60
CA LEU A 209 -0.33 1.91 -22.26
C LEU A 209 -1.31 1.06 -21.42
N ILE A 210 -1.11 0.99 -20.10
CA ILE A 210 -2.06 0.33 -19.18
C ILE A 210 -3.43 0.99 -19.27
N CYS A 211 -3.51 2.31 -19.22
CA CYS A 211 -4.77 3.05 -19.33
C CYS A 211 -5.53 2.73 -20.63
N HIS A 212 -4.84 2.68 -21.78
CA HIS A 212 -5.47 2.33 -23.05
C HIS A 212 -6.07 0.93 -23.05
N PHE A 213 -5.36 -0.07 -22.51
CA PHE A 213 -5.89 -1.43 -22.40
C PHE A 213 -7.04 -1.50 -21.40
N VAL A 214 -6.93 -0.86 -20.23
CA VAL A 214 -8.00 -0.82 -19.23
C VAL A 214 -9.28 -0.21 -19.83
N LEU A 215 -9.17 0.89 -20.57
CA LEU A 215 -10.31 1.49 -21.25
C LEU A 215 -10.90 0.61 -22.35
N ALA A 216 -10.07 -0.11 -23.11
CA ALA A 216 -10.55 -1.04 -24.14
C ALA A 216 -11.46 -2.12 -23.54
N PHE A 217 -11.03 -2.75 -22.44
CA PHE A 217 -11.80 -3.78 -21.77
C PHE A 217 -13.00 -3.20 -20.99
N ALA A 218 -12.86 -2.02 -20.40
CA ALA A 218 -13.98 -1.30 -19.77
C ALA A 218 -15.10 -0.99 -20.78
N GLN A 219 -14.74 -0.66 -22.03
CA GLN A 219 -15.70 -0.41 -23.11
C GLN A 219 -16.49 -1.67 -23.49
N LEU A 220 -15.91 -2.87 -23.35
CA LEU A 220 -16.64 -4.13 -23.51
C LEU A 220 -17.71 -4.28 -22.43
N ALA A 221 -17.36 -3.95 -21.19
CA ALA A 221 -18.27 -3.94 -20.02
C ALA A 221 -19.30 -2.79 -20.04
N GLY A 222 -19.29 -1.93 -21.06
CA GLY A 222 -20.27 -0.85 -21.22
C GLY A 222 -19.87 0.49 -20.60
N SER A 223 -18.66 0.61 -20.05
CA SER A 223 -18.14 1.89 -19.57
C SER A 223 -17.55 2.71 -20.72
N ALA A 224 -18.03 3.93 -20.91
CA ALA A 224 -17.51 4.87 -21.90
C ALA A 224 -16.73 6.04 -21.27
N ALA A 225 -16.63 6.09 -19.94
CA ALA A 225 -16.03 7.21 -19.22
C ALA A 225 -14.50 7.17 -19.35
N VAL A 226 -13.93 8.22 -19.93
CA VAL A 226 -12.49 8.48 -19.93
C VAL A 226 -12.22 9.56 -18.87
N PRO A 227 -11.47 9.26 -17.79
CA PRO A 227 -11.17 10.26 -16.77
C PRO A 227 -10.29 11.39 -17.31
N GLU A 228 -10.57 12.63 -16.90
CA GLU A 228 -9.85 13.84 -17.33
C GLU A 228 -8.33 13.77 -17.05
N TRP A 229 -7.93 13.19 -15.92
CA TRP A 229 -6.51 13.07 -15.55
C TRP A 229 -5.67 12.25 -16.55
N MET A 230 -6.30 11.47 -17.44
CA MET A 230 -5.58 10.73 -18.48
C MET A 230 -4.96 11.63 -19.54
N GLU A 231 -5.52 12.82 -19.80
CA GLU A 231 -4.93 13.80 -20.70
C GLU A 231 -3.53 14.21 -20.20
N THR A 232 -3.39 14.45 -18.90
CA THR A 232 -2.09 14.74 -18.28
C THR A 232 -1.12 13.56 -18.36
N VAL A 233 -1.61 12.31 -18.31
CA VAL A 233 -0.76 11.12 -18.54
C VAL A 233 -0.27 11.07 -19.97
N CYS A 234 -1.11 11.44 -20.95
CA CYS A 234 -0.72 11.58 -22.34
C CYS A 234 0.40 12.59 -22.51
N GLU A 235 0.22 13.81 -22.02
CA GLU A 235 1.21 14.89 -22.10
C GLU A 235 2.57 14.47 -21.50
N ASN A 236 2.55 13.94 -20.27
CA ASN A 236 3.74 13.46 -19.61
C ASN A 236 4.42 12.30 -20.37
N GLY A 237 3.62 11.39 -20.93
CA GLY A 237 4.12 10.29 -21.76
C GLY A 237 4.83 10.80 -23.02
N SER A 238 4.29 11.83 -23.67
CA SER A 238 4.90 12.48 -24.85
C SER A 238 6.24 13.15 -24.50
N THR A 239 6.29 13.88 -23.38
CA THR A 239 7.53 14.49 -22.89
C THR A 239 8.60 13.44 -22.60
N GLU A 240 8.24 12.40 -21.84
CA GLU A 240 9.15 11.31 -21.45
C GLU A 240 9.68 10.54 -22.67
N TYR A 241 8.81 10.25 -23.65
CA TYR A 241 9.19 9.58 -24.89
C TYR A 241 10.16 10.44 -25.73
N SER A 242 9.91 11.74 -25.81
CA SER A 242 10.76 12.69 -26.53
C SER A 242 12.15 12.85 -25.88
N GLU A 243 12.21 12.91 -24.56
CA GLU A 243 13.47 12.98 -23.79
C GLU A 243 14.31 11.70 -23.94
N SER A 244 13.67 10.52 -23.91
CA SER A 244 14.34 9.24 -24.13
C SER A 244 15.00 9.16 -25.51
N ARG A 245 14.36 9.69 -26.56
CA ARG A 245 14.95 9.76 -27.91
C ARG A 245 16.17 10.70 -27.98
N ARG A 246 16.12 11.86 -27.32
CA ARG A 246 17.20 12.86 -27.35
C ARG A 246 18.44 12.42 -26.57
N ASN A 247 18.25 11.75 -25.44
CA ASN A 247 19.34 11.40 -24.54
C ASN A 247 20.13 10.16 -24.96
N GLY A 248 19.67 9.46 -26.01
CA GLY A 248 20.18 8.13 -26.38
C GLY A 248 19.88 7.10 -25.29
N SER A 249 19.76 5.83 -25.66
CA SER A 249 19.54 4.71 -24.73
C SER A 249 20.78 4.43 -23.87
N ARG A 250 21.29 5.43 -23.14
CA ARG A 250 22.33 5.22 -22.13
C ARG A 250 21.65 4.69 -20.88
N ASN A 251 21.75 3.37 -20.68
CA ASN A 251 21.45 2.76 -19.39
C ASN A 251 22.16 3.58 -18.30
N LEU A 252 21.41 4.08 -17.31
CA LEU A 252 22.06 4.75 -16.19
C LEU A 252 22.91 3.73 -15.45
N VAL A 253 24.18 4.05 -15.30
CA VAL A 253 25.04 3.41 -14.30
C VAL A 253 24.50 3.77 -12.92
N SER A 254 24.69 2.91 -11.92
CA SER A 254 24.23 3.12 -10.55
C SER A 254 24.58 4.52 -10.01
N LEU A 255 25.78 5.03 -10.30
CA LEU A 255 26.25 6.37 -9.92
C LEU A 255 25.39 7.52 -10.48
N THR A 256 24.79 7.36 -11.66
CA THR A 256 23.92 8.41 -12.24
C THR A 256 22.47 8.28 -11.79
N LYS A 257 22.08 7.16 -11.17
CA LYS A 257 20.71 6.95 -10.63
C LYS A 257 20.47 7.71 -9.34
N THR A 258 21.46 7.79 -8.46
CA THR A 258 21.33 8.46 -7.15
C THR A 258 20.88 9.92 -7.28
N PRO A 259 21.47 10.77 -8.15
CA PRO A 259 21.00 12.14 -8.33
C PRO A 259 19.56 12.24 -8.87
N VAL A 260 19.14 11.30 -9.72
CA VAL A 260 17.78 11.25 -10.27
C VAL A 260 16.78 10.85 -9.19
N ILE A 261 17.09 9.80 -8.42
CA ILE A 261 16.31 9.38 -7.25
C ILE A 261 16.17 10.54 -6.26
N LEU A 262 17.27 11.24 -5.97
CA LEU A 262 17.27 12.39 -5.07
C LEU A 262 16.38 13.52 -5.58
N SER A 263 16.43 13.84 -6.88
CA SER A 263 15.58 14.87 -7.48
C SER A 263 14.09 14.51 -7.40
N ILE A 264 13.73 13.24 -7.63
CA ILE A 264 12.36 12.76 -7.48
C ILE A 264 11.90 12.87 -6.03
N LEU A 265 12.70 12.36 -5.09
CA LEU A 265 12.37 12.41 -3.65
C LEU A 265 12.22 13.85 -3.16
N ARG A 266 13.10 14.77 -3.55
CA ARG A 266 12.98 16.21 -3.22
C ARG A 266 11.68 16.79 -3.74
N ARG A 267 11.30 16.47 -5.00
CA ARG A 267 10.03 16.92 -5.59
C ARG A 267 8.83 16.40 -4.82
N MET A 268 8.84 15.12 -4.46
CA MET A 268 7.77 14.51 -3.66
C MET A 268 7.63 15.17 -2.29
N MET A 269 8.73 15.62 -1.70
CA MET A 269 8.75 16.35 -0.42
C MET A 269 8.53 17.87 -0.55
N GLY A 270 8.28 18.40 -1.75
CA GLY A 270 8.11 19.84 -1.98
C GLY A 270 9.39 20.67 -1.80
N LEU A 271 10.57 20.03 -1.81
CA LEU A 271 11.86 20.68 -1.64
C LEU A 271 12.36 21.25 -2.97
N LYS A 272 13.07 22.39 -2.93
CA LYS A 272 13.69 22.98 -4.13
C LYS A 272 14.67 21.98 -4.75
N SER A 273 14.51 21.72 -6.04
CA SER A 273 15.47 20.88 -6.78
C SER A 273 16.70 21.71 -7.12
N ASP A 274 17.80 21.47 -6.42
CA ASP A 274 19.11 21.94 -6.90
C ASP A 274 19.47 21.27 -8.23
N ARG A 275 20.40 21.89 -8.98
CA ARG A 275 20.98 21.25 -10.17
C ARG A 275 21.58 19.91 -9.78
N ALA A 276 21.15 18.84 -10.46
CA ALA A 276 21.68 17.50 -10.24
C ALA A 276 23.19 17.47 -10.52
N VAL A 277 23.99 17.26 -9.48
CA VAL A 277 25.43 17.05 -9.60
C VAL A 277 25.67 15.55 -9.73
N TYR A 278 26.27 15.13 -10.84
CA TYR A 278 26.54 13.71 -11.10
C TYR A 278 27.95 13.36 -10.62
N PRO A 279 28.10 12.45 -9.64
CA PRO A 279 29.42 11.98 -9.22
C PRO A 279 30.07 11.20 -10.37
N ARG A 280 31.38 11.43 -10.58
CA ARG A 280 32.18 10.71 -11.58
C ARG A 280 32.80 9.42 -11.04
N SER A 281 32.85 9.26 -9.73
CA SER A 281 33.47 8.16 -8.98
C SER A 281 32.76 7.95 -7.64
N GLU A 282 33.05 6.83 -6.99
CA GLU A 282 32.61 6.48 -5.62
C GLU A 282 33.33 7.30 -4.55
N ASP A 283 33.08 8.62 -4.56
CA ASP A 283 33.72 9.57 -3.65
C ASP A 283 32.76 10.01 -2.53
N ARG A 284 33.25 10.87 -1.63
CA ARG A 284 32.46 11.46 -0.52
C ARG A 284 31.14 12.09 -0.99
N LEU A 285 31.10 12.64 -2.21
CA LEU A 285 29.88 13.21 -2.78
C LEU A 285 28.81 12.14 -3.07
N ALA A 286 29.20 10.99 -3.63
CA ALA A 286 28.28 9.88 -3.92
C ALA A 286 27.71 9.31 -2.62
N GLU A 287 28.56 9.16 -1.61
CA GLU A 287 28.15 8.71 -0.28
C GLU A 287 27.19 9.70 0.39
N HIS A 288 27.49 10.99 0.34
CA HIS A 288 26.61 12.03 0.86
C HIS A 288 25.23 12.04 0.16
N GLN A 289 25.20 11.85 -1.17
CA GLN A 289 23.94 11.76 -1.92
C GLN A 289 23.13 10.51 -1.51
N ARG A 290 23.78 9.36 -1.28
CA ARG A 290 23.09 8.16 -0.77
C ARG A 290 22.50 8.37 0.61
N GLN A 291 23.22 9.06 1.50
CA GLN A 291 22.71 9.43 2.81
C GLN A 291 21.47 10.32 2.69
N GLN A 292 21.49 11.33 1.81
CA GLN A 292 20.31 12.16 1.58
C GLN A 292 19.12 11.36 1.03
N VAL A 293 19.36 10.39 0.14
CA VAL A 293 18.31 9.48 -0.34
C VAL A 293 17.68 8.70 0.83
N ASN A 294 18.47 8.19 1.77
CA ASN A 294 17.98 7.52 2.97
C ASN A 294 17.09 8.44 3.83
N VAL A 295 17.55 9.67 4.07
CA VAL A 295 16.79 10.66 4.85
C VAL A 295 15.45 10.97 4.21
N LEU A 296 15.44 11.25 2.91
CA LEU A 296 14.20 11.58 2.20
C LEU A 296 13.25 10.39 2.09
N LEU A 297 13.76 9.16 1.96
CA LEU A 297 12.92 7.96 2.00
C LEU A 297 12.22 7.78 3.35
N ARG A 298 12.91 8.04 4.46
CA ARG A 298 12.28 7.99 5.79
C ARG A 298 11.19 9.03 5.92
N GLN A 299 11.49 10.27 5.55
CA GLN A 299 10.50 11.34 5.58
C GLN A 299 9.29 11.01 4.71
N LEU A 300 9.53 10.44 3.52
CA LEU A 300 8.45 10.00 2.63
C LEU A 300 7.59 8.92 3.29
N PHE A 301 8.19 7.87 3.87
CA PHE A 301 7.44 6.79 4.50
C PHE A 301 6.75 7.20 5.82
N ALA A 302 7.29 8.19 6.53
CA ALA A 302 6.63 8.78 7.68
C ALA A 302 5.50 9.73 7.27
N SER A 303 5.57 10.36 6.09
CA SER A 303 4.56 11.31 5.64
C SER A 303 3.25 10.66 5.19
N SER A 304 2.14 11.40 5.26
CA SER A 304 0.87 11.06 4.61
C SER A 304 0.88 11.46 3.12
N TYR A 305 1.92 11.09 2.38
CA TYR A 305 2.12 11.54 1.00
C TYR A 305 0.91 11.17 0.13
N ASN A 306 0.30 12.19 -0.46
CA ASN A 306 -0.87 12.10 -1.34
C ASN A 306 -0.64 12.78 -2.69
N GLY A 307 0.64 13.01 -3.05
CA GLY A 307 1.06 13.74 -4.26
C GLY A 307 0.86 12.97 -5.58
N GLY A 308 0.16 11.84 -5.55
CA GLY A 308 -0.07 10.99 -6.71
C GLY A 308 1.03 9.94 -6.92
N SER A 309 0.77 9.00 -7.81
CA SER A 309 1.61 7.81 -8.02
C SER A 309 2.70 7.97 -9.07
N GLN A 310 2.73 9.05 -9.86
CA GLN A 310 3.67 9.23 -10.96
C GLN A 310 5.14 9.20 -10.49
N ASP A 311 5.49 10.02 -9.50
CA ASP A 311 6.86 10.09 -8.99
C ASP A 311 7.25 8.82 -8.22
N ILE A 312 6.31 8.21 -7.48
CA ILE A 312 6.51 6.90 -6.84
C ILE A 312 6.82 5.82 -7.90
N THR A 313 6.12 5.84 -9.03
CA THR A 313 6.30 4.88 -10.12
C THR A 313 7.68 5.02 -10.76
N LYS A 314 8.11 6.27 -11.03
CA LYS A 314 9.47 6.57 -11.53
C LYS A 314 10.53 6.10 -10.53
N LEU A 315 10.31 6.38 -9.24
CA LEU A 315 11.20 5.96 -8.17
C LEU A 315 11.31 4.43 -8.11
N CYS A 316 10.20 3.69 -8.22
CA CYS A 316 10.20 2.22 -8.22
C CYS A 316 11.03 1.63 -9.37
N LEU A 317 10.88 2.16 -10.59
CA LEU A 317 11.67 1.70 -11.75
C LEU A 317 13.18 1.90 -11.53
N LEU A 318 13.56 3.09 -11.02
CA LEU A 318 14.96 3.38 -10.73
C LEU A 318 15.50 2.53 -9.57
N TRP A 319 14.67 2.28 -8.55
CA TRP A 319 15.03 1.55 -7.34
C TRP A 319 15.27 0.07 -7.59
N ARG A 320 14.48 -0.57 -8.46
CA ARG A 320 14.60 -1.99 -8.80
C ARG A 320 16.01 -2.35 -9.30
N GLU A 321 16.66 -1.44 -10.01
CA GLU A 321 18.00 -1.63 -10.54
C GLU A 321 19.10 -0.93 -9.71
N TYR A 322 18.79 -0.50 -8.49
CA TYR A 322 19.68 0.28 -7.63
C TYR A 322 20.53 -0.62 -6.73
N LYS A 323 21.76 -0.93 -7.18
CA LYS A 323 22.64 -1.97 -6.60
C LYS A 323 23.44 -1.56 -5.35
N TYR A 324 23.08 -0.50 -4.63
CA TYR A 324 23.87 -0.01 -3.48
C TYR A 324 23.43 -0.53 -2.12
N TYR A 325 22.29 -1.22 -2.05
CA TYR A 325 21.81 -1.84 -0.81
C TYR A 325 21.93 -3.36 -0.89
N GLN A 326 21.98 -4.00 0.27
CA GLN A 326 21.74 -5.43 0.37
C GLN A 326 20.37 -5.76 -0.24
N GLN A 327 20.27 -6.93 -0.88
CA GLN A 327 19.09 -7.34 -1.63
C GLN A 327 17.81 -7.34 -0.76
N SER A 328 17.92 -7.73 0.51
CA SER A 328 16.82 -7.69 1.49
C SER A 328 16.31 -6.26 1.73
N THR A 329 17.21 -5.32 2.06
CA THR A 329 16.88 -3.91 2.28
C THR A 329 16.32 -3.25 1.01
N GLN A 330 16.90 -3.56 -0.14
CA GLN A 330 16.41 -3.07 -1.42
C GLN A 330 14.96 -3.50 -1.66
N GLN A 331 14.65 -4.78 -1.42
CA GLN A 331 13.31 -5.33 -1.59
C GLN A 331 12.31 -4.77 -0.58
N ASP A 332 12.71 -4.57 0.68
CA ASP A 332 11.85 -3.98 1.72
C ASP A 332 11.41 -2.55 1.34
N ILE A 333 12.35 -1.72 0.90
CA ILE A 333 12.06 -0.34 0.46
C ILE A 333 11.19 -0.38 -0.80
N PHE A 334 11.49 -1.27 -1.74
CA PHE A 334 10.69 -1.45 -2.95
C PHE A 334 9.23 -1.83 -2.61
N ASN A 335 9.02 -2.76 -1.67
CA ASN A 335 7.69 -3.15 -1.20
C ASN A 335 6.93 -1.98 -0.57
N ARG A 336 7.58 -1.18 0.29
CA ARG A 336 6.97 0.02 0.89
C ARG A 336 6.61 1.08 -0.15
N LEU A 337 7.45 1.29 -1.16
CA LEU A 337 7.13 2.20 -2.27
C LEU A 337 5.93 1.70 -3.08
N ILE A 338 5.83 0.38 -3.33
CA ILE A 338 4.67 -0.21 -4.01
C ILE A 338 3.41 0.00 -3.19
N GLU A 339 3.47 -0.19 -1.88
CA GLU A 339 2.34 0.03 -0.98
C GLU A 339 1.88 1.49 -1.03
N LEU A 340 2.81 2.42 -0.82
CA LEU A 340 2.53 3.86 -0.85
C LEU A 340 1.92 4.29 -2.20
N GLY A 341 2.47 3.80 -3.31
CA GLY A 341 1.98 4.10 -4.65
C GLY A 341 0.62 3.47 -4.95
N SER A 342 0.40 2.24 -4.48
CA SER A 342 -0.86 1.52 -4.66
C SER A 342 -2.00 2.13 -3.85
N GLN A 343 -1.72 2.93 -2.81
CA GLN A 343 -2.73 3.61 -2.02
C GLN A 343 -3.16 4.96 -2.63
N GLN A 344 -2.41 5.49 -3.59
CA GLN A 344 -2.69 6.80 -4.19
C GLN A 344 -4.03 6.80 -4.95
N ASN A 345 -4.85 7.81 -4.67
CA ASN A 345 -6.13 8.04 -5.36
C ASN A 345 -5.98 8.86 -6.66
N LEU A 346 -4.79 9.41 -6.91
CA LEU A 346 -4.48 10.21 -8.09
C LEU A 346 -3.21 9.67 -8.76
N TYR A 347 -3.10 9.84 -10.08
CA TYR A 347 -1.84 9.56 -10.77
C TYR A 347 -0.85 10.72 -10.60
N GLN A 348 -1.34 11.96 -10.65
CA GLN A 348 -0.57 13.18 -10.44
C GLN A 348 -1.44 14.21 -9.71
N VAL A 349 -0.82 15.14 -8.96
CA VAL A 349 -1.53 16.28 -8.36
C VAL A 349 -2.10 17.19 -9.46
N GLN A 350 -3.41 17.41 -9.47
CA GLN A 350 -4.04 18.50 -10.21
C GLN A 350 -3.73 19.81 -9.48
N GLY A 351 -2.94 20.70 -10.10
CA GLY A 351 -2.78 22.11 -9.71
C GLY A 351 -2.37 22.35 -8.26
N ALA A 352 -1.10 22.71 -8.03
CA ALA A 352 -0.50 23.17 -6.78
C ALA A 352 -1.50 23.58 -5.67
N VAL A 353 -1.92 22.61 -4.86
CA VAL A 353 -2.36 22.92 -3.50
C VAL A 353 -1.06 23.16 -2.74
N SER A 354 -0.93 24.39 -2.23
CA SER A 354 0.16 24.86 -1.39
C SER A 354 0.73 23.72 -0.56
N ALA A 355 2.04 23.53 -0.67
CA ALA A 355 2.79 22.67 0.22
C ALA A 355 2.41 23.03 1.66
N LEU A 356 1.53 22.23 2.25
CA LEU A 356 1.63 21.97 3.67
C LEU A 356 3.04 21.43 3.83
N SER A 357 3.90 22.25 4.46
CA SER A 357 5.14 21.78 5.05
C SER A 357 4.87 20.39 5.63
N PRO A 358 5.72 19.37 5.39
CA PRO A 358 5.53 18.11 6.06
C PRO A 358 5.55 18.45 7.54
N ALA A 359 4.38 18.44 8.18
CA ALA A 359 4.32 18.47 9.61
C ALA A 359 5.18 17.27 10.00
N ARG A 360 6.27 17.52 10.75
CA ARG A 360 6.87 16.51 11.61
C ARG A 360 5.66 15.77 12.16
N LYS A 361 5.49 14.48 11.80
CA LYS A 361 4.44 13.69 12.44
C LYS A 361 4.79 13.75 13.91
N SER A 362 4.07 14.61 14.62
CA SER A 362 4.09 14.65 16.04
C SER A 362 3.44 13.33 16.41
N TYR A 363 4.23 12.38 16.90
CA TYR A 363 3.69 11.19 17.55
C TYR A 363 2.98 11.54 18.86
N TYR A 364 2.86 12.84 19.15
CA TYR A 364 1.98 13.40 20.15
C TYR A 364 0.55 12.94 19.90
N VAL A 365 0.16 11.93 20.66
CA VAL A 365 -1.25 11.68 20.96
C VAL A 365 -1.70 12.93 21.70
N GLY A 366 -2.42 13.82 21.02
CA GLY A 366 -2.99 15.01 21.64
C GLY A 366 -3.86 14.59 22.82
N PHE A 367 -3.39 14.87 24.02
CA PHE A 367 -4.14 14.70 25.26
C PHE A 367 -5.08 15.91 25.37
N ALA A 368 -6.36 15.68 25.10
CA ALA A 368 -7.39 16.59 25.55
C ALA A 368 -7.57 16.34 27.06
N ASP A 369 -6.72 16.97 27.86
CA ASP A 369 -7.14 17.32 29.21
C ASP A 369 -8.28 18.34 29.04
N ASP A 370 -9.40 18.12 29.72
CA ASP A 370 -10.53 19.03 29.97
C ASP A 370 -11.83 18.96 29.13
N GLU A 371 -11.99 18.14 28.07
CA GLU A 371 -13.29 18.10 27.34
C GLU A 371 -14.24 16.93 27.70
N ASP A 372 -13.74 15.83 28.26
CA ASP A 372 -14.59 14.65 28.57
C ASP A 372 -15.23 14.70 29.97
N ASP A 373 -14.72 15.53 30.88
CA ASP A 373 -15.34 15.73 32.20
C ASP A 373 -16.71 16.42 32.07
N ALA A 374 -16.89 17.30 31.09
CA ALA A 374 -18.16 17.99 30.86
C ALA A 374 -19.26 17.04 30.35
N ASP A 375 -18.91 16.03 29.54
CA ASP A 375 -19.89 15.06 29.02
C ASP A 375 -20.20 13.98 30.08
N LEU A 376 -19.21 13.62 30.91
CA LEU A 376 -19.39 12.79 32.10
C LEU A 376 -20.27 13.49 33.15
N GLU A 377 -20.03 14.77 33.43
CA GLU A 377 -20.80 15.60 34.36
C GLU A 377 -22.23 15.84 33.85
N LYS A 378 -22.43 15.94 32.53
CA LYS A 378 -23.75 16.04 31.88
C LYS A 378 -24.52 14.72 31.88
N GLN A 379 -23.84 13.57 31.74
CA GLN A 379 -24.45 12.26 31.92
C GLN A 379 -24.76 11.97 33.40
N LEU A 380 -23.91 12.41 34.34
CA LEU A 380 -24.14 12.34 35.79
C LEU A 380 -25.25 13.29 36.25
N ALA A 381 -25.39 14.48 35.66
CA ALA A 381 -26.49 15.41 35.93
C ALA A 381 -27.86 14.88 35.46
N SER A 382 -27.89 13.95 34.49
CA SER A 382 -29.11 13.25 34.10
C SER A 382 -29.55 12.17 35.11
N LEU A 383 -28.63 11.75 36.00
CA LEU A 383 -28.87 10.87 37.14
C LEU A 383 -29.11 11.70 38.41
N ASN A 384 -30.12 12.58 38.39
CA ASN A 384 -30.53 13.35 39.58
C ASN A 384 -30.72 12.44 40.81
N ILE A 385 -29.84 12.61 41.80
CA ILE A 385 -29.87 11.97 43.11
C ILE A 385 -31.00 12.63 43.90
N TYR A 386 -32.16 11.95 43.96
CA TYR A 386 -33.15 12.20 45.01
C TYR A 386 -32.71 11.38 46.24
N GLU A 387 -32.63 12.03 47.41
CA GLU A 387 -32.18 11.50 48.72
C GLU A 387 -33.01 10.32 49.31
N ASN A 388 -33.74 9.57 48.50
CA ASN A 388 -34.51 8.39 48.91
C ASN A 388 -34.45 7.26 47.87
N ARG A 389 -33.24 6.83 47.47
CA ARG A 389 -33.05 5.65 46.59
C ARG A 389 -32.49 4.43 47.31
N SER A 390 -32.87 3.26 46.80
CA SER A 390 -32.53 1.95 47.36
C SER A 390 -31.05 1.63 47.12
N SER A 391 -30.42 0.79 47.96
CA SER A 391 -29.01 0.39 47.81
C SER A 391 -28.66 -0.25 46.46
N VAL A 392 -29.68 -0.67 45.69
CA VAL A 392 -29.54 -1.30 44.37
C VAL A 392 -29.21 -0.26 43.29
N ASP A 393 -29.65 0.99 43.45
CA ASP A 393 -29.40 2.07 42.47
C ASP A 393 -27.93 2.53 42.52
N ASP A 394 -27.33 2.59 43.71
CA ASP A 394 -25.91 2.93 43.92
C ASP A 394 -24.98 1.89 43.27
N GLU A 395 -25.31 0.59 43.42
CA GLU A 395 -24.53 -0.52 42.85
C GLU A 395 -24.52 -0.53 41.31
N ILE A 396 -25.66 -0.19 40.68
CA ILE A 396 -25.77 -0.10 39.22
C ILE A 396 -24.90 1.04 38.69
N VAL A 397 -24.85 2.17 39.40
CA VAL A 397 -24.00 3.32 39.05
C VAL A 397 -22.52 2.95 39.17
N THR A 398 -22.11 2.27 40.24
CA THR A 398 -20.71 1.79 40.40
C THR A 398 -20.30 0.83 39.28
N LEU A 399 -21.18 -0.11 38.91
CA LEU A 399 -20.92 -1.06 37.82
C LEU A 399 -20.81 -0.37 36.45
N ALA A 400 -21.70 0.59 36.17
CA ALA A 400 -21.64 1.38 34.94
C ALA A 400 -20.34 2.21 34.86
N ARG A 401 -19.93 2.85 35.96
CA ARG A 401 -18.64 3.57 36.06
C ARG A 401 -17.45 2.65 35.77
N LEU A 402 -17.42 1.46 36.36
CA LEU A 402 -16.37 0.46 36.13
C LEU A 402 -16.31 0.03 34.64
N GLN A 403 -17.45 -0.28 34.03
CA GLN A 403 -17.52 -0.70 32.63
C GLN A 403 -17.10 0.41 31.66
N THR A 404 -17.53 1.66 31.90
CA THR A 404 -17.11 2.81 31.09
C THR A 404 -15.61 3.03 31.18
N ARG A 405 -15.02 2.93 32.38
CA ARG A 405 -13.57 3.06 32.57
C ARG A 405 -12.79 1.94 31.89
N LEU A 406 -13.20 0.68 32.02
CA LEU A 406 -12.57 -0.45 31.33
C LEU A 406 -12.62 -0.26 29.80
N SER A 407 -13.74 0.24 29.26
CA SER A 407 -13.88 0.54 27.84
C SER A 407 -12.99 1.70 27.38
N HIS A 408 -12.93 2.78 28.17
CA HIS A 408 -12.07 3.94 27.91
C HIS A 408 -10.59 3.52 27.87
N GLN A 409 -10.12 2.82 28.90
CA GLN A 409 -8.74 2.34 29.01
C GLN A 409 -8.36 1.37 27.87
N LYS A 410 -9.30 0.52 27.44
CA LYS A 410 -9.12 -0.34 26.26
C LYS A 410 -8.88 0.48 24.99
N SER A 411 -9.64 1.57 24.79
CA SER A 411 -9.52 2.42 23.61
C SER A 411 -8.19 3.18 23.58
N LEU A 412 -7.73 3.63 24.75
CA LEU A 412 -6.48 4.37 24.93
C LEU A 412 -5.27 3.47 24.67
N LEU A 413 -5.22 2.28 25.28
CA LEU A 413 -4.16 1.30 25.02
C LEU A 413 -4.09 0.88 23.54
N GLN A 414 -5.23 0.77 22.84
CA GLN A 414 -5.23 0.49 21.41
C GLN A 414 -4.58 1.60 20.58
N ARG A 415 -4.80 2.87 20.94
CA ARG A 415 -4.19 4.02 20.25
C ARG A 415 -2.67 4.02 20.47
N ILE A 416 -2.23 3.77 21.70
CA ILE A 416 -0.81 3.68 22.07
C ILE A 416 -0.14 2.50 21.35
N GLU A 417 -0.75 1.31 21.36
CA GLU A 417 -0.26 0.11 20.63
C GLU A 417 0.00 0.42 19.16
N ASN A 418 -0.93 1.13 18.49
CA ASN A 418 -0.81 1.49 17.09
C ASN A 418 0.33 2.51 16.85
N ALA A 419 0.40 3.56 17.67
CA ALA A 419 1.44 4.59 17.56
C ALA A 419 2.84 4.01 17.73
N VAL A 420 3.01 3.14 18.72
CA VAL A 420 4.30 2.51 19.04
C VAL A 420 4.70 1.48 17.98
N THR A 421 3.75 0.74 17.43
CA THR A 421 4.02 -0.18 16.32
C THR A 421 4.48 0.58 15.06
N GLU A 422 3.88 1.74 14.77
CA GLU A 422 4.32 2.64 13.69
C GLU A 422 5.72 3.18 13.96
N LEU A 423 6.00 3.64 15.19
CA LEU A 423 7.30 4.15 15.60
C LEU A 423 8.40 3.07 15.51
N LEU A 424 8.16 1.87 16.05
CA LEU A 424 9.08 0.72 15.93
C LEU A 424 9.37 0.37 14.47
N SER A 425 8.34 0.42 13.62
CA SER A 425 8.49 0.19 12.17
C SER A 425 9.32 1.26 11.48
N HIS A 426 9.27 2.50 11.97
CA HIS A 426 10.09 3.63 11.52
C HIS A 426 11.53 3.52 12.03
N VAL A 427 11.72 3.14 13.29
CA VAL A 427 13.03 2.92 13.92
C VAL A 427 13.78 1.77 13.24
N GLN A 428 13.12 0.63 13.02
CA GLN A 428 13.71 -0.51 12.33
C GLN A 428 14.11 -0.17 10.88
N LEU A 429 13.28 0.59 10.18
CA LEU A 429 13.62 1.11 8.85
C LEU A 429 14.84 2.03 8.93
N SER A 430 14.92 2.86 9.96
CA SER A 430 16.03 3.79 10.17
C SER A 430 17.35 3.06 10.37
N ILE A 431 17.35 2.02 11.22
CA ILE A 431 18.49 1.11 11.42
C ILE A 431 18.87 0.41 10.11
N LYS A 432 17.89 -0.16 9.38
CA LYS A 432 18.13 -0.85 8.08
C LYS A 432 18.72 0.06 7.01
N LEU A 433 18.34 1.34 7.00
CA LEU A 433 18.87 2.37 6.11
C LEU A 433 20.26 2.88 6.55
N GLN A 434 20.92 2.20 7.49
CA GLN A 434 22.26 2.52 7.98
C GLN A 434 22.40 4.01 8.35
N ILE A 435 21.62 4.46 9.34
CA ILE A 435 22.03 5.66 10.09
C ILE A 435 23.48 5.44 10.52
N THR A 436 24.41 6.18 9.93
CA THR A 436 25.76 6.23 10.49
C THR A 436 25.64 6.85 11.88
N ILE A 437 26.49 6.40 12.80
CA ILE A 437 26.57 6.77 14.22
C ILE A 437 26.59 8.32 14.45
N PHE A 438 26.69 9.13 13.40
CA PHE A 438 26.93 10.58 13.41
C PHE A 438 25.81 11.47 12.82
N SER A 439 24.61 10.97 12.49
CA SER A 439 23.56 11.82 11.88
C SER A 439 22.70 12.56 12.91
N HIS A 440 22.34 13.83 12.67
CA HIS A 440 21.42 14.60 13.54
C HIS A 440 20.03 13.97 13.71
N ASP A 441 19.55 13.22 12.71
CA ASP A 441 18.27 12.48 12.77
C ASP A 441 18.23 11.41 13.88
N ARG A 442 19.41 10.97 14.35
CA ARG A 442 19.55 10.04 15.46
C ARG A 442 19.10 10.66 16.77
N VAL A 443 19.50 11.92 17.01
CA VAL A 443 19.18 12.69 18.24
C VAL A 443 17.68 12.93 18.32
N ASP A 444 17.08 13.37 17.20
CA ASP A 444 15.63 13.56 17.10
C ASP A 444 14.87 12.24 17.32
N LEU A 445 15.35 11.13 16.77
CA LEU A 445 14.72 9.82 16.94
C LEU A 445 14.85 9.29 18.39
N SER A 446 16.01 9.45 19.02
CA SER A 446 16.22 9.12 20.43
C SER A 446 15.26 9.90 21.33
N LYS A 447 15.06 11.20 21.05
CA LYS A 447 14.13 12.05 21.78
C LYS A 447 12.66 11.60 21.62
N ILE A 448 12.24 11.30 20.39
CA ILE A 448 10.87 10.78 20.12
C ILE A 448 10.65 9.43 20.82
N ILE A 449 11.67 8.56 20.84
CA ILE A 449 11.60 7.28 21.55
C ILE A 449 11.43 7.51 23.06
N ALA A 450 12.20 8.43 23.65
CA ALA A 450 12.10 8.76 25.07
C ALA A 450 10.72 9.33 25.44
N GLU A 451 10.25 10.35 24.71
CA GLU A 451 8.91 10.95 24.94
C GLU A 451 7.80 9.90 24.87
N GLN A 452 7.82 9.07 23.82
CA GLN A 452 6.81 8.02 23.63
C GLN A 452 6.89 6.94 24.72
N ALA A 453 8.11 6.61 25.18
CA ALA A 453 8.33 5.65 26.26
C ALA A 453 7.77 6.20 27.59
N GLN A 454 8.04 7.46 27.92
CA GLN A 454 7.54 8.06 29.15
C GLN A 454 6.01 8.06 29.22
N ASP A 455 5.35 8.40 28.11
CA ASP A 455 3.89 8.32 28.00
C ASP A 455 3.38 6.89 28.16
N MET A 456 3.98 5.93 27.45
CA MET A 456 3.61 4.52 27.58
C MET A 456 3.71 4.00 29.01
N TYR A 457 4.79 4.36 29.71
CA TYR A 457 5.05 3.89 31.07
C TYR A 457 3.99 4.41 32.05
N ARG A 458 3.69 5.72 32.02
CA ARG A 458 2.63 6.34 32.83
C ARG A 458 1.27 5.66 32.63
N TYR A 459 0.89 5.41 31.38
CA TYR A 459 -0.39 4.75 31.09
C TYR A 459 -0.42 3.28 31.49
N LEU A 460 0.70 2.57 31.39
CA LEU A 460 0.80 1.20 31.87
C LEU A 460 0.65 1.14 33.40
N GLU A 461 1.20 2.11 34.14
CA GLU A 461 0.97 2.23 35.59
C GLU A 461 -0.50 2.46 35.93
N GLU A 462 -1.13 3.43 35.27
CA GLU A 462 -2.55 3.74 35.47
C GLU A 462 -3.46 2.54 35.19
N VAL A 463 -3.29 1.88 34.04
CA VAL A 463 -4.09 0.71 33.67
C VAL A 463 -3.84 -0.45 34.64
N THR A 464 -2.60 -0.67 35.05
CA THR A 464 -2.25 -1.72 36.01
C THR A 464 -2.94 -1.48 37.35
N ALA A 465 -2.92 -0.24 37.85
CA ALA A 465 -3.63 0.13 39.08
C ALA A 465 -5.14 -0.11 38.97
N HIS A 466 -5.76 0.22 37.82
CA HIS A 466 -7.19 -0.01 37.59
C HIS A 466 -7.56 -1.50 37.53
N ILE A 467 -6.73 -2.30 36.86
CA ILE A 467 -6.89 -3.77 36.84
C ILE A 467 -6.82 -4.29 38.28
N MET A 468 -5.78 -3.91 39.03
CA MET A 468 -5.55 -4.36 40.39
C MET A 468 -6.62 -3.92 41.39
N ALA A 469 -7.31 -2.79 41.16
CA ALA A 469 -8.42 -2.34 41.99
C ALA A 469 -9.74 -3.09 41.72
N THR A 470 -9.88 -3.75 40.56
CA THR A 470 -11.15 -4.37 40.14
C THR A 470 -11.69 -5.43 41.12
N PRO A 471 -10.86 -6.35 41.70
CA PRO A 471 -11.33 -7.30 42.70
C PRO A 471 -11.90 -6.64 43.96
N ALA A 472 -11.28 -5.55 44.44
CA ALA A 472 -11.74 -4.83 45.63
C ALA A 472 -13.10 -4.14 45.39
N VAL A 473 -13.27 -3.53 44.21
CA VAL A 473 -14.53 -2.91 43.79
C VAL A 473 -15.67 -3.95 43.71
N LEU A 474 -15.39 -5.16 43.21
CA LEU A 474 -16.37 -6.25 43.16
C LEU A 474 -16.67 -6.84 44.55
N ALA A 475 -15.67 -6.88 45.43
CA ALA A 475 -15.81 -7.37 46.80
C ALA A 475 -16.54 -6.37 47.71
N GLY A 476 -16.59 -5.08 47.35
CA GLY A 476 -17.11 -4.01 48.20
C GLY A 476 -16.13 -3.60 49.30
N GLU A 477 -14.83 -3.78 49.07
CA GLU A 477 -13.74 -3.35 49.95
C GLU A 477 -13.08 -2.06 49.43
N GLU A 478 -12.41 -1.29 50.29
CA GLU A 478 -11.66 -0.09 49.91
C GLU A 478 -10.63 -0.40 48.80
N GLY A 479 -10.82 0.23 47.62
CA GLY A 479 -9.82 0.25 46.55
C GLY A 479 -8.69 1.25 46.85
N LEU A 480 -7.58 1.12 46.11
CA LEU A 480 -6.35 1.94 46.22
C LEU A 480 -6.52 3.43 45.85
N VAL A 481 -7.70 3.88 45.38
CA VAL A 481 -7.95 5.25 44.93
C VAL A 481 -8.80 6.00 45.96
N HIS A 482 -8.21 7.01 46.62
CA HIS A 482 -8.75 7.67 47.81
C HIS A 482 -10.06 8.49 47.64
N HIS A 483 -10.71 8.48 46.46
CA HIS A 483 -11.85 9.36 46.15
C HIS A 483 -13.08 8.65 45.53
N GLU A 484 -13.23 7.34 45.63
CA GLU A 484 -14.38 6.63 45.03
C GLU A 484 -15.55 6.40 46.01
N GLU A 485 -16.75 6.85 45.61
CA GLU A 485 -18.02 6.48 46.26
C GLU A 485 -18.29 4.97 46.11
N GLN A 486 -18.51 4.31 47.25
CA GLN A 486 -18.50 2.85 47.35
C GLN A 486 -19.89 2.21 47.27
N PRO A 487 -19.98 0.98 46.73
CA PRO A 487 -21.19 0.19 46.87
C PRO A 487 -21.37 -0.22 48.34
N ARG A 488 -22.56 0.01 48.90
CA ARG A 488 -22.89 -0.30 50.32
C ARG A 488 -22.91 -1.80 50.64
N ARG A 489 -22.83 -2.67 49.64
CA ARG A 489 -22.77 -4.14 49.73
C ARG A 489 -21.89 -4.72 48.62
N SER A 490 -21.36 -5.93 48.85
CA SER A 490 -20.58 -6.66 47.86
C SER A 490 -21.42 -6.99 46.61
N LEU A 491 -20.95 -6.64 45.42
CA LEU A 491 -21.61 -6.96 44.15
C LEU A 491 -21.69 -8.49 43.91
N ALA A 492 -20.89 -9.27 44.63
CA ALA A 492 -20.93 -10.73 44.65
C ALA A 492 -22.19 -11.32 45.32
N GLN A 493 -22.96 -10.52 46.07
CA GLN A 493 -24.17 -10.98 46.76
C GLN A 493 -25.46 -10.80 45.94
N ARG A 494 -25.35 -10.27 44.71
CA ARG A 494 -26.50 -10.04 43.84
C ARG A 494 -26.97 -11.33 43.15
N PRO A 495 -28.27 -11.46 42.84
CA PRO A 495 -28.79 -12.61 42.08
C PRO A 495 -28.22 -12.70 40.65
N ASP A 496 -27.76 -11.59 40.08
CA ASP A 496 -27.09 -11.48 38.76
C ASP A 496 -25.55 -11.43 38.86
N ALA A 497 -24.97 -11.66 40.05
CA ALA A 497 -23.53 -11.55 40.32
C ALA A 497 -22.66 -12.36 39.34
N ARG A 498 -23.14 -13.55 38.92
CA ARG A 498 -22.44 -14.38 37.93
C ARG A 498 -22.31 -13.69 36.57
N SER A 499 -23.40 -13.13 36.06
CA SER A 499 -23.40 -12.43 34.77
C SER A 499 -22.54 -11.16 34.84
N ILE A 500 -22.54 -10.49 35.99
CA ILE A 500 -21.72 -9.31 36.26
C ILE A 500 -20.23 -9.68 36.30
N MET A 501 -19.85 -10.71 37.07
CA MET A 501 -18.46 -11.16 37.16
C MET A 501 -17.95 -11.65 35.82
N ASP A 502 -18.72 -12.44 35.06
CA ASP A 502 -18.31 -12.93 33.74
C ASP A 502 -18.04 -11.77 32.76
N SER A 503 -18.89 -10.74 32.78
CA SER A 503 -18.72 -9.54 31.96
C SER A 503 -17.49 -8.72 32.35
N VAL A 504 -17.28 -8.51 33.66
CA VAL A 504 -16.13 -7.75 34.17
C VAL A 504 -14.82 -8.52 33.95
N ILE A 505 -14.79 -9.83 34.21
CA ILE A 505 -13.64 -10.71 33.96
C ILE A 505 -13.24 -10.65 32.49
N LEU A 506 -14.21 -10.78 31.57
CA LEU A 506 -13.92 -10.66 30.14
C LEU A 506 -13.32 -9.28 29.78
N GLY A 507 -13.84 -8.20 30.38
CA GLY A 507 -13.31 -6.85 30.21
C GLY A 507 -11.87 -6.72 30.72
N VAL A 508 -11.59 -7.22 31.91
CA VAL A 508 -10.26 -7.21 32.53
C VAL A 508 -9.28 -8.12 31.79
N GLU A 509 -9.70 -9.28 31.30
CA GLU A 509 -8.87 -10.18 30.47
C GLU A 509 -8.46 -9.51 29.16
N ILE A 510 -9.39 -8.86 28.46
CA ILE A 510 -9.08 -8.11 27.24
C ILE A 510 -8.11 -6.97 27.52
N LEU A 511 -8.32 -6.25 28.61
CA LEU A 511 -7.46 -5.13 29.01
C LEU A 511 -6.05 -5.62 29.42
N SER A 512 -5.98 -6.71 30.18
CA SER A 512 -4.74 -7.36 30.61
C SER A 512 -3.91 -7.85 29.43
N ASN A 513 -4.55 -8.54 28.46
CA ASN A 513 -3.87 -9.00 27.24
C ASN A 513 -3.28 -7.83 26.44
N ARG A 514 -3.96 -6.69 26.41
CA ARG A 514 -3.46 -5.47 25.77
C ARG A 514 -2.33 -4.82 26.55
N ALA A 515 -2.45 -4.75 27.87
CA ALA A 515 -1.37 -4.27 28.74
C ALA A 515 -0.09 -5.11 28.56
N PHE A 516 -0.19 -6.44 28.53
CA PHE A 516 0.96 -7.32 28.24
C PHE A 516 1.60 -7.04 26.89
N ARG A 517 0.80 -6.82 25.83
CA ARG A 517 1.32 -6.43 24.52
C ARG A 517 2.04 -5.08 24.57
N CYS A 518 1.47 -4.09 25.24
CA CYS A 518 2.09 -2.79 25.41
C CYS A 518 3.40 -2.88 26.21
N ILE A 519 3.50 -3.73 27.24
CA ILE A 519 4.75 -4.00 27.98
C ILE A 519 5.83 -4.58 27.04
N MET A 520 5.46 -5.52 26.16
CA MET A 520 6.39 -6.09 25.18
C MET A 520 6.84 -5.06 24.15
N LEU A 521 5.91 -4.23 23.64
CA LEU A 521 6.22 -3.16 22.69
C LEU A 521 7.10 -2.08 23.31
N PHE A 522 6.83 -1.72 24.57
CA PHE A 522 7.64 -0.80 25.35
C PHE A 522 9.07 -1.30 25.52
N SER A 523 9.22 -2.57 25.89
CA SER A 523 10.54 -3.22 26.03
C SER A 523 11.31 -3.22 24.70
N ALA A 524 10.64 -3.50 23.58
CA ALA A 524 11.23 -3.45 22.25
C ALA A 524 11.65 -2.02 21.86
N LEU A 525 10.84 -1.02 22.21
CA LEU A 525 11.09 0.39 21.92
C LEU A 525 12.32 0.90 22.68
N ILE A 526 12.42 0.59 23.98
CA ILE A 526 13.58 0.92 24.82
C ILE A 526 14.84 0.22 24.30
N ALA A 527 14.76 -1.08 23.95
CA ALA A 527 15.91 -1.81 23.42
C ALA A 527 16.43 -1.18 22.11
N GLN A 528 15.54 -0.77 21.20
CA GLN A 528 15.94 -0.06 19.98
C GLN A 528 16.45 1.35 20.27
N GLY A 529 15.86 2.07 21.23
CA GLY A 529 16.35 3.34 21.74
C GLY A 529 17.80 3.26 22.23
N ARG A 530 18.14 2.23 23.01
CA ARG A 530 19.51 1.97 23.50
C ARG A 530 20.52 1.74 22.38
N ILE A 531 20.12 1.04 21.31
CA ILE A 531 20.96 0.83 20.12
C ILE A 531 21.22 2.16 19.40
N ILE A 532 20.23 3.05 19.42
CA ILE A 532 20.27 4.35 18.72
C ILE A 532 20.83 5.45 19.60
N PHE A 533 20.92 5.35 20.91
CA PHE A 533 21.46 6.41 21.77
C PHE A 533 23.00 6.47 21.76
N SER A 534 23.60 7.67 21.67
CA SER A 534 25.07 7.84 21.84
C SER A 534 25.39 8.92 22.87
N PRO A 535 26.06 8.57 23.98
CA PRO A 535 26.41 9.52 25.04
C PRO A 535 27.28 10.70 24.58
N SER A 536 28.02 10.54 23.48
CA SER A 536 28.90 11.60 22.94
C SER A 536 28.18 12.63 22.07
N GLN A 537 26.91 12.41 21.71
CA GLN A 537 26.14 13.28 20.81
C GLN A 537 24.75 13.64 21.35
N ASP A 538 24.18 12.80 22.20
CA ASP A 538 22.91 13.04 22.91
C ASP A 538 23.22 13.59 24.31
N SER A 539 23.44 14.91 24.44
CA SER A 539 23.75 15.56 25.72
C SER A 539 22.50 15.87 26.57
N ASN A 540 21.39 15.19 26.32
CA ASN A 540 20.13 15.40 27.03
C ASN A 540 19.96 14.33 28.10
N ASP A 541 20.22 14.72 29.35
CA ASP A 541 20.14 13.83 30.52
C ASP A 541 18.75 13.18 30.63
N ASP A 542 17.66 13.90 30.32
CA ASP A 542 16.28 13.36 30.36
C ASP A 542 16.06 12.16 29.40
N VAL A 543 16.71 12.18 28.24
CA VAL A 543 16.62 11.09 27.24
C VAL A 543 17.46 9.89 27.69
N MET A 544 18.60 10.16 28.34
CA MET A 544 19.43 9.11 28.94
C MET A 544 18.64 8.41 30.04
N ASP A 545 18.09 9.17 30.99
CA ASP A 545 17.33 8.63 32.13
C ASP A 545 16.12 7.84 31.63
N THR A 546 15.39 8.33 30.63
CA THR A 546 14.24 7.59 30.10
C THR A 546 14.62 6.31 29.34
N ILE A 547 15.75 6.27 28.63
CA ILE A 547 16.15 5.08 27.85
C ILE A 547 16.89 4.04 28.72
N PHE A 548 17.61 4.49 29.75
CA PHE A 548 18.48 3.65 30.57
C PHE A 548 17.94 3.39 31.98
N ASP A 549 17.16 4.31 32.56
CA ASP A 549 16.62 4.20 33.93
C ASP A 549 15.13 3.79 34.00
N VAL A 550 14.45 3.67 32.85
CA VAL A 550 13.08 3.12 32.79
C VAL A 550 13.02 1.70 33.39
N PRO A 551 11.98 1.40 34.20
CA PRO A 551 12.22 0.78 35.51
C PRO A 551 12.14 -0.74 35.50
N ASN A 552 12.84 -1.34 36.46
CA ASN A 552 12.74 -2.75 36.87
C ASN A 552 11.32 -3.19 37.34
N ASN A 553 10.32 -2.29 37.28
CA ASN A 553 8.96 -2.46 37.81
C ASN A 553 7.97 -3.06 36.79
N LEU A 554 8.38 -3.29 35.54
CA LEU A 554 7.53 -3.96 34.52
C LEU A 554 7.20 -5.41 34.91
N GLU A 555 8.13 -6.09 35.58
CA GLU A 555 7.90 -7.44 36.11
C GLU A 555 6.82 -7.41 37.19
N ASP A 556 6.87 -6.43 38.10
CA ASP A 556 5.87 -6.24 39.16
C ASP A 556 4.49 -5.87 38.59
N MET A 557 4.41 -5.03 37.56
CA MET A 557 3.14 -4.77 36.86
C MET A 557 2.56 -6.04 36.23
N SER A 558 3.42 -6.82 35.57
CA SER A 558 3.00 -8.08 34.94
C SER A 558 2.50 -9.10 35.98
N ALA A 559 3.19 -9.17 37.12
CA ALA A 559 2.83 -10.01 38.25
C ALA A 559 1.52 -9.55 38.91
N GLY A 560 1.33 -8.24 39.07
CA GLY A 560 0.11 -7.62 39.60
C GLY A 560 -1.12 -7.92 38.73
N ILE A 561 -1.01 -7.74 37.41
CA ILE A 561 -2.08 -8.08 36.46
C ILE A 561 -2.42 -9.58 36.54
N LYS A 562 -1.41 -10.46 36.54
CA LYS A 562 -1.61 -11.92 36.62
C LYS A 562 -2.23 -12.36 37.94
N SER A 563 -1.79 -11.78 39.05
CA SER A 563 -2.34 -12.02 40.39
C SER A 563 -3.81 -11.60 40.46
N THR A 564 -4.15 -10.45 39.88
CA THR A 564 -5.52 -9.92 39.82
C THR A 564 -6.44 -10.84 39.03
N LEU A 565 -6.04 -11.29 37.82
CA LEU A 565 -6.82 -12.24 37.03
C LEU A 565 -7.05 -13.55 37.79
N SER A 566 -6.03 -14.05 38.49
CA SER A 566 -6.15 -15.25 39.32
C SER A 566 -7.13 -15.03 40.47
N THR A 567 -7.11 -13.85 41.08
CA THR A 567 -8.03 -13.46 42.16
C THR A 567 -9.47 -13.38 41.67
N LEU A 568 -9.71 -12.80 40.48
CA LEU A 568 -11.04 -12.72 39.87
C LEU A 568 -11.59 -14.10 39.51
N LEU A 569 -10.75 -15.03 39.03
CA LEU A 569 -11.15 -16.41 38.78
C LEU A 569 -11.54 -17.14 40.06
N VAL A 570 -10.78 -16.95 41.14
CA VAL A 570 -11.12 -17.50 42.46
C VAL A 570 -12.45 -16.91 42.99
N LEU A 571 -12.66 -15.60 42.84
CA LEU A 571 -13.94 -14.96 43.21
C LEU A 571 -15.12 -15.51 42.40
N ARG A 572 -14.91 -15.78 41.11
CA ARG A 572 -15.91 -16.43 40.24
C ARG A 572 -16.23 -17.85 40.68
N GLU A 573 -15.22 -18.66 41.00
CA GLU A 573 -15.39 -20.03 41.50
C GLU A 573 -16.11 -20.08 42.84
N GLN A 574 -15.87 -19.09 43.72
CA GLN A 574 -16.56 -18.97 45.00
C GLN A 574 -18.07 -18.69 44.86
N LEU A 575 -18.52 -18.06 43.77
CA LEU A 575 -19.96 -17.92 43.48
C LEU A 575 -20.63 -19.26 43.16
N ASP A 576 -19.90 -20.21 42.56
CA ASP A 576 -20.44 -21.53 42.20
C ASP A 576 -20.50 -22.48 43.42
N ASN A 577 -19.86 -22.14 44.55
CA ASN A 577 -19.76 -23.02 45.73
C ASN A 577 -19.78 -22.25 47.08
N PRO A 578 -20.94 -21.70 47.50
CA PRO A 578 -21.04 -20.81 48.66
C PRO A 578 -20.68 -21.44 50.03
N ASN A 579 -20.55 -22.78 50.10
CA ASN A 579 -20.18 -23.50 51.32
C ASN A 579 -18.67 -23.55 51.61
N GLN A 580 -17.82 -22.95 50.77
CA GLN A 580 -16.37 -22.80 51.00
C GLN A 580 -15.97 -21.36 51.38
N LEU A 581 -16.87 -20.58 51.98
CA LEU A 581 -16.55 -19.29 52.59
C LEU A 581 -15.72 -19.47 53.88
N LEU A 582 -14.45 -19.88 53.78
CA LEU A 582 -13.51 -19.85 54.91
C LEU A 582 -12.08 -19.51 54.47
N LYS A 583 -11.63 -18.36 55.00
CA LYS A 583 -10.26 -17.90 55.29
C LYS A 583 -9.43 -17.40 54.10
N ARG A 584 -9.48 -16.07 53.93
CA ARG A 584 -8.39 -15.23 53.42
C ARG A 584 -7.16 -15.48 54.31
N GLU A 585 -6.31 -16.45 53.96
CA GLU A 585 -4.93 -16.45 54.42
C GLU A 585 -4.19 -15.38 53.61
N SER A 586 -3.69 -14.39 54.34
CA SER A 586 -2.90 -13.28 53.87
C SER A 586 -1.66 -13.76 53.11
N LEU A 587 -1.75 -13.81 51.78
CA LEU A 587 -0.59 -13.78 50.89
C LEU A 587 -0.54 -12.41 50.21
N ILE A 588 -0.38 -11.37 51.03
CA ILE A 588 0.07 -10.06 50.59
C ILE A 588 1.29 -9.72 51.46
N ASN A 589 2.47 -10.13 51.01
CA ASN A 589 3.69 -9.41 51.37
C ASN A 589 3.83 -8.27 50.38
N LEU A 590 3.26 -7.11 50.72
CA LEU A 590 3.65 -5.85 50.11
C LEU A 590 5.05 -5.49 50.61
N PRO A 591 5.98 -5.05 49.75
CA PRO A 591 7.20 -4.41 50.21
C PRO A 591 6.83 -3.01 50.68
N PHE A 592 6.58 -2.85 51.98
CA PHE A 592 6.47 -1.52 52.60
C PHE A 592 7.88 -1.05 52.96
N GLU A 593 8.37 -0.01 52.28
CA GLU A 593 9.53 0.76 52.71
C GLU A 593 9.25 1.36 54.10
N GLY A 594 9.96 0.85 55.11
CA GLY A 594 10.01 1.47 56.41
C GLY A 594 10.77 2.78 56.35
N LYS A 595 10.04 3.90 56.32
CA LYS A 595 10.58 5.19 56.76
C LYS A 595 11.00 5.06 58.22
N GLY A 596 12.31 5.13 58.44
CA GLY A 596 12.90 5.19 59.77
C GLY A 596 12.43 6.43 60.53
N LEU A 597 11.90 6.21 61.72
CA LEU A 597 11.79 7.18 62.80
C LEU A 597 12.09 6.43 64.10
N GLY A 598 13.20 6.79 64.75
CA GLY A 598 13.43 6.37 66.13
C GLY A 598 14.86 6.43 66.63
N ALA A 599 15.16 7.58 67.26
CA ALA A 599 16.18 7.85 68.30
C ALA A 599 17.66 7.95 67.90
#